data_AF-U2WD56-F1
#
_entry.id   AF-U2WD56-F1
#
_cell.length_a   1.000
_cell.length_b   1.000
_cell.length_c   1.000
_cell.angle_alpha   90.00
_cell.angle_beta   90.00
_cell.angle_gamma   90.00
#
_symmetry.space_group_name_H-M   'P 1'
#
loop_
_entity.id
_entity.type
_entity.pdbx_description
1 polymer ?
#
loop_
_entity_poly.entity_id
_entity_poly.type
_entity_poly.pdbx_seq_one_letter_code
_entity_poly.pdbx_strand_id
1 'polypeptide(L)' 'MKNLLRVLFLGSLMLSVASCELFSPKEWAEYNRGRELRGRTCGYDRHGNYNCYDKRPHCIRDLSGEIVECSEKPY' A
#
# COMPACT_ATOMS: atom_id res chain seq x y z
N MET A 1 -23.10 -21.91 -25.03
CA MET A 1 -22.85 -20.45 -24.97
C MET A 1 -23.49 -19.75 -23.76
N LYS A 2 -24.76 -20.02 -23.40
CA LYS A 2 -25.42 -19.39 -22.22
C LYS A 2 -24.65 -19.52 -20.90
N ASN A 3 -24.02 -20.67 -20.65
CA ASN A 3 -23.33 -20.94 -19.38
C ASN A 3 -22.00 -20.18 -19.28
N LEU A 4 -21.31 -19.99 -20.41
CA LEU A 4 -20.07 -19.22 -20.48
C LEU A 4 -20.32 -17.74 -20.17
N LEU A 5 -21.38 -17.17 -20.76
CA LEU A 5 -21.77 -15.78 -20.49
C LEU A 5 -22.10 -15.57 -19.00
N ARG A 6 -22.83 -16.51 -18.38
CA ARG A 6 -23.14 -16.42 -16.94
C ARG A 6 -21.89 -16.39 -16.05
N VAL A 7 -20.90 -17.25 -16.33
CA VAL A 7 -19.64 -17.28 -15.57
C VAL A 7 -18.86 -15.99 -15.78
N LEU A 8 -18.80 -15.46 -17.00
CA LEU A 8 -18.12 -14.19 -17.29
C LEU A 8 -18.77 -13.00 -16.57
N PHE A 9 -20.10 -12.92 -16.58
CA PHE A 9 -20.83 -11.87 -15.86
C PHE A 9 -20.64 -11.95 -14.34
N LEU A 10 -20.67 -13.15 -13.77
CA LEU A 10 -20.41 -13.33 -12.33
C LEU A 10 -18.97 -12.97 -11.98
N GLY A 11 -18.01 -13.37 -12.82
CA GLY A 11 -16.59 -13.03 -12.63
C GLY A 11 -16.34 -11.51 -12.73
N SER A 12 -16.92 -10.83 -13.72
CA SER A 12 -16.76 -9.39 -13.88
C SER A 12 -17.38 -8.63 -12.71
N LEU A 13 -18.55 -9.05 -12.22
CA LEU A 13 -19.19 -8.42 -11.07
C LEU A 13 -18.32 -8.51 -9.81
N MET A 14 -17.73 -9.68 -9.54
CA MET A 14 -16.81 -9.86 -8.41
C MET A 14 -15.56 -8.99 -8.53
N LEU A 15 -14.98 -8.90 -9.74
CA LEU A 15 -13.84 -8.03 -9.99
C LEU A 15 -14.19 -6.54 -9.83
N SER A 16 -15.38 -6.12 -10.28
CA SER A 16 -15.85 -4.74 -10.11
C SER A 16 -16.03 -4.36 -8.64
N VAL A 17 -16.60 -5.24 -7.81
CA VAL A 17 -16.75 -4.99 -6.37
C VAL A 17 -15.39 -4.94 -5.68
N ALA A 18 -14.50 -5.89 -5.98
CA ALA A 18 -13.14 -5.89 -5.44
C ALA A 18 -12.32 -4.64 -5.86
N SER A 19 -12.62 -4.10 -7.05
CA SER A 19 -11.99 -2.87 -7.56
C SER A 19 -12.34 -1.65 -6.71
N CYS A 20 -13.59 -1.52 -6.24
CA CYS A 20 -14.00 -0.33 -5.48
C CYS A 20 -13.24 -0.16 -4.17
N GLU A 21 -12.99 -1.25 -3.44
CA GLU A 21 -12.22 -1.22 -2.19
C GLU A 21 -10.71 -1.06 -2.44
N LEU A 22 -10.18 -1.76 -3.45
CA LEU A 22 -8.75 -1.77 -3.76
C LEU A 22 -8.25 -0.45 -4.38
N PHE A 23 -9.13 0.26 -5.10
CA PHE A 23 -8.83 1.53 -5.73
C PHE A 23 -9.37 2.74 -4.96
N SER A 24 -9.70 2.60 -3.67
CA SER A 24 -10.07 3.74 -2.83
C SER A 24 -8.98 4.82 -2.88
N PRO A 25 -9.26 6.01 -3.45
CA PRO A 25 -8.24 7.06 -3.59
C PRO A 25 -7.70 7.53 -2.23
N LYS A 26 -8.54 7.45 -1.19
CA LYS A 26 -8.17 7.82 0.18
C LYS A 26 -7.10 6.88 0.75
N GLU A 27 -7.33 5.56 0.65
CA GLU A 27 -6.37 4.55 1.14
C GLU A 27 -5.01 4.68 0.44
N TRP A 28 -5.02 4.94 -0.88
CA TRP A 28 -3.79 5.18 -1.64
C TRP A 28 -3.09 6.48 -1.25
N ALA A 29 -3.84 7.54 -0.95
CA ALA A 29 -3.27 8.80 -0.48
C ALA A 29 -2.59 8.61 0.89
N GLU A 30 -3.25 7.92 1.82
CA GLU A 30 -2.70 7.59 3.14
C GLU A 30 -1.46 6.69 3.03
N TYR A 31 -1.52 5.66 2.18
CA TYR A 31 -0.38 4.80 1.89
C TYR A 31 0.81 5.60 1.35
N ASN A 32 0.58 6.46 0.37
CA ASN A 32 1.63 7.28 -0.23
C ASN A 32 2.22 8.27 0.76
N ARG A 33 1.38 8.96 1.55
CA ARG A 33 1.84 9.83 2.65
C ARG A 33 2.70 9.07 3.64
N GLY A 34 2.26 7.88 4.05
CA GLY A 34 3.03 7.01 4.94
C GLY A 34 4.36 6.55 4.35
N ARG A 35 4.44 6.31 3.04
CA ARG A 35 5.71 5.98 2.37
C ARG A 35 6.66 7.19 2.31
N GLU A 36 6.12 8.37 2.05
CA GLU A 36 6.87 9.62 2.03
C GLU A 36 7.46 9.94 3.41
N LEU A 37 6.64 9.85 4.48
CA LEU A 37 7.08 10.07 5.85
C LEU A 37 8.20 9.12 6.29
N ARG A 38 8.11 7.85 5.91
CA ARG A 38 9.16 6.83 6.15
C ARG A 38 10.42 7.04 5.33
N GLY A 39 10.35 7.83 4.25
CA GLY A 39 11.47 8.05 3.34
C GLY A 39 11.98 6.77 2.70
N ARG A 40 11.06 5.89 2.24
CA ARG A 40 11.40 4.61 1.59
C ARG A 40 12.45 4.82 0.51
N THR A 41 13.57 4.11 0.60
CA THR A 41 14.63 4.14 -0.39
C THR A 41 14.98 2.73 -0.81
N CYS A 42 15.32 2.55 -2.08
CA CYS A 42 15.70 1.26 -2.64
C CYS A 42 17.04 1.38 -3.36
N GLY A 43 17.89 0.37 -3.22
CA GLY A 43 19.22 0.35 -3.84
C GLY A 43 19.86 -1.03 -3.75
N TYR A 44 21.02 -1.15 -4.38
CA TYR A 44 21.85 -2.35 -4.24
C TYR A 44 22.71 -2.24 -2.98
N ASP A 45 22.75 -3.31 -2.19
CA ASP A 45 23.69 -3.43 -1.09
C ASP A 45 25.13 -3.69 -1.60
N ARG A 46 26.09 -3.77 -0.66
CA ARG A 46 27.49 -4.05 -1.00
C ARG A 46 27.73 -5.45 -1.58
N HIS A 47 26.75 -6.34 -1.49
CA HIS A 47 26.77 -7.70 -2.01
C HIS A 47 25.99 -7.83 -3.34
N GLY A 48 25.47 -6.73 -3.89
CA GLY A 48 24.71 -6.71 -5.13
C GLY A 48 23.25 -7.13 -5.00
N ASN A 49 22.69 -7.21 -3.78
CA ASN A 49 21.27 -7.49 -3.58
C ASN A 49 20.47 -6.20 -3.63
N TYR A 50 19.39 -6.18 -4.43
CA TYR A 50 18.45 -5.06 -4.43
C TYR A 50 17.57 -5.12 -3.18
N ASN A 51 17.64 -4.11 -2.34
CA ASN A 51 16.84 -3.99 -1.13
C ASN A 51 16.13 -2.64 -1.07
N CYS A 52 15.04 -2.61 -0.31
CA CYS A 52 14.32 -1.40 0.00
C CYS A 52 14.17 -1.30 1.52
N TYR A 53 14.52 -0.15 2.07
CA TYR A 53 14.41 0.11 3.49
C TYR A 53 13.79 1.48 3.75
N ASP A 54 13.16 1.60 4.91
CA ASP A 54 12.59 2.85 5.39
C ASP A 54 13.67 3.60 6.17
N LYS A 55 13.97 4.84 5.78
CA LYS A 55 14.92 5.69 6.51
C LYS A 55 14.42 5.97 7.92
N ARG A 56 13.10 6.13 8.07
CA ARG A 56 12.42 6.42 9.33
C ARG A 56 11.44 5.28 9.67
N PRO A 57 11.91 4.17 10.24
CA PRO A 57 11.09 2.98 10.46
C PRO A 57 10.15 3.11 11.67
N HIS A 58 10.42 4.03 12.60
CA HIS A 58 9.61 4.22 13.80
C HIS A 58 8.55 5.29 13.54
N CYS A 59 7.27 4.92 13.53
CA CYS A 59 6.19 5.84 13.24
C CYS A 59 5.16 5.88 14.38
N ILE A 60 4.69 7.08 14.73
CA ILE A 60 3.55 7.28 15.62
C ILE A 60 2.26 7.43 14.81
N ARG A 61 1.16 6.96 15.42
CA ARG A 61 -0.19 7.08 14.88
C ARG A 61 -1.05 7.92 15.80
N ASP A 62 -1.98 8.65 15.22
CA ASP A 62 -3.01 9.34 16.00
C ASP A 62 -4.14 8.39 16.42
N LEU A 63 -5.19 8.96 17.03
CA LEU A 63 -6.38 8.22 17.47
C LEU A 63 -7.19 7.62 16.31
N SER A 64 -7.04 8.14 15.10
CA SER A 64 -7.68 7.62 13.89
C SER A 64 -6.90 6.46 13.26
N GLY A 65 -5.64 6.28 13.66
CA GLY A 65 -4.71 5.29 13.11
C GLY A 65 -3.83 5.83 11.97
N GLU A 66 -3.95 7.12 11.63
CA GLU A 66 -3.13 7.76 10.60
C GLU A 66 -1.71 8.00 11.10
N ILE A 67 -0.72 7.80 10.23
CA ILE A 67 0.68 8.08 10.52
C ILE A 67 0.91 9.58 10.51
N VAL A 68 1.28 10.14 11.65
CA VAL A 68 1.53 11.59 11.79
C VAL A 68 3.01 11.94 11.67
N GLU A 69 3.89 11.08 12.18
CA GLU A 69 5.33 11.33 12.21
C GLU A 69 6.10 10.01 12.19
N CYS A 70 7.25 10.02 11.51
CA CYS A 70 8.21 8.93 11.54
C CYS A 70 9.61 9.45 11.86
N SER A 71 10.37 8.68 12.65
CA SER A 71 11.71 8.98 13.11
C SER A 71 12.68 7.83 12.81
N GLU A 72 13.97 8.17 12.69
CA GLU A 72 15.07 7.20 12.60
C GLU A 72 15.35 6.53 13.95
N LYS A 73 15.04 7.23 15.05
CA LYS A 73 15.19 6.72 16.42
C LYS A 73 13.83 6.27 16.96
N PRO A 74 13.80 5.23 17.81
CA PRO A 74 12.58 4.88 18.54
C PRO A 74 12.15 6.04 19.45
N TYR A 75 10.84 6.13 19.67
CA TYR A 75 10.21 7.08 20.60
C TYR A 75 10.28 6.59 22.04
#